data_AF-A0A4U2DS65-F1
#
_entry.id   AF-A0A4U2DS65-F1
#
_cell.length_a   1.000
_cell.length_b   1.000
_cell.length_c   1.000
_cell.angle_alpha   90.00
_cell.angle_beta   90.00
_cell.angle_gamma   90.00
#
_symmetry.space_group_name_H-M   'P 1'
#
loop_
_entity.id
_entity.type
_entity.pdbx_description
1 polymer ?
#
loop_
_entity_poly.entity_id
_entity_poly.type
_entity_poly.pdbx_seq_one_letter_code
_entity_poly.pdbx_strand_id
1 'polypeptide(L)'
;SKTALLGDKEQLLSLSAGKPFELAMSQGRIETAYMTDMVRPQNDTLHNAQQNTIDKQPQSALDKLQRQAPDTQDNNQHVISTLDENDKNRRKAQLTATEKLPYVVAKDYLERTPETRENTLIIAYTNQERDTITNYIRVGLMKNNDIGKENIMATR
;
A
#
# COMPACT_ATOMS: atom_id res chain seq x y z
N SER A 1 -18.12 -22.97 28.82
CA SER A 1 -17.55 -22.97 27.45
C SER A 1 -16.09 -22.51 27.53
N LYS A 2 -15.19 -23.06 26.71
CA LYS A 2 -13.83 -22.53 26.53
C LYS A 2 -13.79 -21.81 25.18
N THR A 3 -13.28 -20.58 25.15
CA THR A 3 -13.18 -19.75 23.94
C THR A 3 -11.72 -19.40 23.71
N ALA A 4 -11.26 -19.55 22.47
CA ALA A 4 -9.95 -19.05 22.03
C ALA A 4 -10.17 -17.85 21.09
N LEU A 5 -9.38 -16.79 21.27
CA LEU A 5 -9.40 -15.60 20.43
C LEU A 5 -8.16 -15.61 19.54
N LEU A 6 -8.34 -15.33 18.25
CA LEU A 6 -7.27 -15.18 17.27
C LEU A 6 -7.42 -13.82 16.61
N GLY A 7 -6.33 -13.05 16.55
CA GLY A 7 -6.31 -11.74 15.95
C GLY A 7 -4.89 -11.17 15.89
N ASP A 8 -4.76 -10.03 15.21
CA ASP A 8 -3.53 -9.26 15.11
C ASP A 8 -3.73 -7.91 15.83
N LYS A 9 -2.86 -7.61 16.80
CA LYS A 9 -2.94 -6.38 17.59
C LYS A 9 -2.48 -5.14 16.82
N GLU A 10 -1.65 -5.31 15.80
CA GLU A 10 -1.12 -4.21 14.99
C GLU A 10 -1.98 -3.96 13.73
N GLN A 11 -3.00 -4.79 13.48
CA GLN A 11 -3.98 -4.54 12.42
C GLN A 11 -4.77 -3.26 12.72
N LEU A 12 -5.11 -2.52 11.66
CA LEU A 12 -5.94 -1.31 11.78
C LEU A 12 -7.20 -1.62 12.61
N LEU A 13 -7.33 -0.92 13.73
CA LEU A 13 -8.46 -1.12 14.62
C LEU A 13 -9.74 -0.74 13.88
N SER A 14 -10.74 -1.63 13.93
CA SER A 14 -12.10 -1.21 13.67
C SER A 14 -12.45 -0.08 14.65
N LEU A 15 -13.20 0.92 14.18
CA LEU A 15 -13.59 2.13 14.94
C LEU A 15 -14.13 1.83 16.34
N SER A 16 -14.63 0.61 16.59
CA SER A 16 -15.37 0.25 17.80
C SER A 16 -14.75 -0.80 18.74
N ALA A 17 -13.67 -1.53 18.42
CA ALA A 17 -13.37 -2.76 19.19
C ALA A 17 -11.91 -3.13 19.50
N GLY A 18 -10.90 -2.41 18.99
CA GLY A 18 -9.50 -2.86 19.13
C GLY A 18 -8.88 -2.76 20.53
N LYS A 19 -9.16 -1.67 21.25
CA LYS A 19 -8.47 -1.33 22.51
C LYS A 19 -8.75 -2.29 23.68
N PRO A 20 -9.97 -2.81 23.90
CA PRO A 20 -10.22 -3.73 25.00
C PRO A 20 -9.45 -5.06 24.91
N PHE A 21 -9.26 -5.58 23.70
CA PHE A 21 -8.52 -6.83 23.46
C PHE A 21 -7.03 -6.67 23.76
N GLU A 22 -6.41 -5.60 23.24
CA GLU A 22 -5.02 -5.24 23.52
C GLU A 22 -4.78 -5.02 25.02
N LEU A 23 -5.72 -4.35 25.71
CA LEU A 23 -5.64 -4.11 27.14
C LEU A 23 -5.67 -5.42 27.96
N ALA A 24 -6.54 -6.37 27.58
CA ALA A 24 -6.64 -7.65 28.29
C ALA A 24 -5.37 -8.50 28.15
N MET A 25 -4.74 -8.49 26.96
CA MET A 25 -3.44 -9.14 26.73
C MET A 25 -2.32 -8.47 27.53
N SER A 26 -2.19 -7.14 27.43
CA SER A 26 -1.12 -6.38 28.10
C SER A 26 -1.20 -6.41 29.63
N GLN A 27 -2.40 -6.53 30.19
CA GLN A 27 -2.61 -6.70 31.63
C GLN A 27 -2.49 -8.15 32.12
N GLY A 28 -2.20 -9.11 31.23
CA GLY A 28 -2.08 -10.53 31.58
C GLY A 28 -3.39 -11.15 32.06
N ARG A 29 -4.55 -10.58 31.68
CA ARG A 29 -5.87 -11.11 32.04
C ARG A 29 -6.28 -12.32 31.20
N ILE A 30 -5.56 -12.58 30.11
CA ILE A 30 -5.78 -13.70 29.18
C ILE A 30 -4.43 -14.35 28.88
N GLU A 31 -4.35 -15.67 29.03
CA GLU A 31 -3.19 -16.44 28.58
C GLU A 31 -3.01 -16.27 27.06
N THR A 32 -1.80 -15.87 26.64
CA THR A 32 -1.53 -15.44 25.27
C THR A 32 -0.32 -16.18 24.72
N ALA A 33 -0.41 -16.66 23.49
CA ALA A 33 0.70 -17.18 22.71
C ALA A 33 0.91 -16.30 21.46
N TYR A 34 2.16 -16.14 21.04
CA TYR A 34 2.53 -15.31 19.89
C TYR A 34 3.01 -16.17 18.73
N MET A 35 2.59 -15.83 17.51
CA MET A 35 3.08 -16.42 16.26
C MET A 35 3.94 -15.37 15.55
N THR A 36 5.26 -15.61 15.50
CA THR A 36 6.24 -14.65 14.97
C THR A 36 6.74 -14.99 13.57
N ASP A 37 6.55 -16.23 13.13
CA ASP A 37 7.13 -16.71 11.88
C ASP A 37 6.34 -16.22 10.67
N MET A 38 7.05 -15.72 9.66
CA MET A 38 6.47 -15.18 8.42
C MET A 38 6.71 -16.11 7.25
N VAL A 39 5.64 -16.70 6.71
CA VAL A 39 5.72 -17.67 5.60
C VAL A 39 5.36 -17.11 4.22
N ARG A 40 4.84 -15.88 4.16
CA ARG A 40 4.34 -15.26 2.91
C ARG A 40 5.40 -14.66 1.98
N PRO A 41 6.49 -14.04 2.48
CA PRO A 41 7.49 -13.44 1.60
C PRO A 41 8.13 -14.47 0.67
N GLN A 42 8.25 -14.12 -0.61
CA GLN A 42 8.82 -15.00 -1.62
C GLN A 42 10.35 -15.07 -1.59
N ASN A 43 11.00 -14.06 -1.01
CA ASN A 43 12.45 -13.94 -0.95
C ASN A 43 12.90 -13.17 0.30
N ASP A 44 14.21 -13.23 0.58
CA ASP A 44 14.83 -12.59 1.73
C ASP A 44 14.67 -11.07 1.72
N THR A 45 14.70 -10.40 0.57
CA THR A 45 14.54 -8.95 0.47
C THR A 45 13.16 -8.52 0.98
N LEU A 46 12.10 -9.18 0.53
CA LEU A 46 10.73 -8.93 0.96
C LEU A 46 10.51 -9.31 2.42
N HIS A 47 11.07 -10.44 2.86
CA HIS A 47 11.00 -10.86 4.26
C HIS A 47 11.61 -9.80 5.18
N ASN A 48 12.80 -9.33 4.81
CA ASN A 48 13.54 -8.33 5.57
C ASN A 48 12.86 -6.94 5.53
N ALA A 49 12.18 -6.58 4.44
CA ALA A 49 11.39 -5.35 4.35
C ALA A 49 10.13 -5.42 5.24
N GLN A 50 9.46 -6.57 5.25
CA GLN A 50 8.32 -6.83 6.13
C GLN A 50 8.74 -6.77 7.61
N GLN A 51 9.86 -7.40 7.97
CA GLN A 51 10.40 -7.34 9.33
C GLN A 51 10.68 -5.91 9.77
N ASN A 52 11.35 -5.10 8.94
CA ASN A 52 11.61 -3.70 9.23
C ASN A 52 10.31 -2.88 9.40
N THR A 53 9.24 -3.25 8.69
CA THR A 53 7.94 -2.58 8.83
C THR A 53 7.32 -2.91 10.20
N ILE A 54 7.36 -4.18 10.62
CA ILE A 54 6.92 -4.62 11.96
C ILE A 54 7.73 -3.94 13.07
N ASP A 55 9.05 -3.81 12.87
CA ASP A 55 9.97 -3.19 13.82
C ASP A 55 9.94 -1.65 13.79
N LYS A 56 9.00 -1.04 13.05
CA LYS A 56 8.79 0.42 12.95
C LYS A 56 10.01 1.16 12.39
N GLN A 57 10.70 0.55 11.44
CA GLN A 57 11.86 1.10 10.71
C GLN A 57 11.51 1.38 9.24
N PRO A 58 10.69 2.42 8.95
CA PRO A 58 10.15 2.65 7.60
C PRO A 58 11.22 2.95 6.56
N GLN A 59 12.26 3.71 6.91
CA GLN A 59 13.37 4.03 5.98
C GLN A 59 14.10 2.76 5.56
N SER A 60 14.49 1.93 6.52
CA SER A 60 15.17 0.67 6.23
C SER A 60 14.27 -0.33 5.50
N ALA A 61 12.95 -0.26 5.66
CA ALA A 61 12.02 -1.06 4.85
C ALA A 61 12.03 -0.59 3.39
N LEU A 62 11.94 0.73 3.15
CA LEU A 62 12.00 1.32 1.80
C LEU A 62 13.34 1.02 1.11
N ASP A 63 14.47 1.12 1.81
CA ASP A 63 15.80 0.81 1.27
C ASP A 63 15.91 -0.64 0.78
N LYS A 64 15.24 -1.57 1.48
CA LYS A 64 15.21 -2.99 1.08
C LYS A 64 14.31 -3.19 -0.13
N LEU A 65 13.12 -2.56 -0.15
CA LEU A 65 12.21 -2.61 -1.30
C LEU A 65 12.87 -2.05 -2.58
N GLN A 66 13.66 -0.98 -2.46
CA GLN A 66 14.44 -0.43 -3.58
C GLN A 66 15.44 -1.42 -4.20
N ARG A 67 15.94 -2.38 -3.42
CA ARG A 67 16.93 -3.37 -3.84
C ARG A 67 16.31 -4.70 -4.28
N GLN A 68 14.99 -4.74 -4.46
CA GLN A 68 14.32 -5.91 -4.99
C GLN A 68 14.85 -6.21 -6.41
N ALA A 69 14.90 -7.50 -6.75
CA ALA A 69 15.24 -7.93 -8.09
C ALA A 69 14.15 -7.46 -9.09
N PRO A 70 14.51 -7.26 -10.38
CA PRO A 70 13.56 -6.91 -11.43
C PRO A 70 12.27 -7.72 -11.35
N ASP A 71 11.14 -7.07 -11.59
CA ASP A 71 9.87 -7.79 -11.70
C ASP A 71 9.82 -8.64 -12.99
N THR A 72 8.70 -9.32 -13.21
CA THR A 72 8.50 -10.18 -14.41
C THR A 72 8.55 -9.41 -15.74
N GLN A 73 8.58 -8.08 -15.70
CA GLN A 73 8.67 -7.18 -16.84
C GLN A 73 10.02 -6.44 -16.91
N ASP A 74 11.01 -6.90 -16.13
CA ASP A 74 12.35 -6.30 -16.02
C ASP A 74 12.33 -4.88 -15.43
N ASN A 75 11.28 -4.50 -14.69
CA ASN A 75 11.24 -3.22 -14.00
C ASN A 75 12.02 -3.29 -12.69
N ASN A 76 12.98 -2.39 -12.54
CA ASN A 76 13.81 -2.25 -11.34
C ASN A 76 13.35 -1.10 -10.42
N GLN A 77 12.32 -0.35 -10.81
CA GLN A 77 11.81 0.78 -10.02
C GLN A 77 10.69 0.32 -9.08
N HIS A 78 11.07 -0.19 -7.91
CA HIS A 78 10.12 -0.70 -6.91
C HIS A 78 9.63 0.36 -5.90
N VAL A 79 10.33 1.49 -5.80
CA VAL A 79 9.95 2.62 -4.94
C VAL A 79 10.07 3.91 -5.74
N ILE A 80 8.98 4.68 -5.77
CA ILE A 80 8.89 5.94 -6.49
C ILE A 80 8.58 7.06 -5.49
N SER A 81 9.40 8.10 -5.48
CA SER A 81 9.14 9.33 -4.72
C SER A 81 8.67 10.43 -5.66
N THR A 82 7.58 11.12 -5.30
CA THR A 82 7.13 12.33 -5.99
C THR A 82 7.71 13.62 -5.41
N LEU A 83 8.44 13.52 -4.30
CA LEU A 83 9.05 14.67 -3.63
C LEU A 83 10.34 15.07 -4.35
N ASP A 84 10.43 16.34 -4.72
CA ASP A 84 11.69 16.95 -5.12
C ASP A 84 12.46 17.41 -3.88
N GLU A 85 13.50 16.67 -3.52
CA GLU A 85 14.34 16.96 -2.36
C GLU A 85 15.23 18.20 -2.56
N ASN A 86 15.44 18.63 -3.80
CA ASN A 86 16.32 19.75 -4.14
C ASN A 86 15.59 21.10 -4.16
N ASP A 87 14.26 21.11 -4.03
CA ASP A 87 13.48 22.34 -4.00
C ASP A 87 13.79 23.14 -2.73
N LYS A 88 14.12 24.42 -2.92
CA LYS A 88 14.45 25.37 -1.84
C LYS A 88 13.27 25.58 -0.89
N ASN A 89 12.02 25.39 -1.33
CA ASN A 89 10.83 25.51 -0.52
C ASN A 89 10.22 24.13 -0.23
N ARG A 90 10.69 23.50 0.84
CA ARG A 90 10.25 22.18 1.30
C ARG A 90 8.72 22.05 1.47
N ARG A 91 8.03 23.09 1.94
CA ARG A 91 6.56 23.03 2.11
C ARG A 91 5.84 22.97 0.77
N LYS A 92 6.26 23.82 -0.18
CA LYS A 92 5.70 23.83 -1.53
C LYS A 92 5.99 22.52 -2.28
N ALA A 93 7.21 22.00 -2.13
CA ALA A 93 7.61 20.72 -2.70
C ALA A 93 6.73 19.58 -2.18
N GLN A 94 6.47 19.54 -0.87
CA GLN A 94 5.61 18.53 -0.26
C GLN A 94 4.16 18.59 -0.79
N LEU A 95 3.58 19.79 -0.90
CA LEU A 95 2.23 19.96 -1.44
C LEU A 95 2.16 19.49 -2.90
N THR A 96 3.11 19.94 -3.72
CA THR A 96 3.22 19.54 -5.14
C THR A 96 3.39 18.02 -5.29
N ALA A 97 4.23 17.42 -4.45
CA ALA A 97 4.46 15.97 -4.43
C ALA A 97 3.18 15.20 -4.08
N THR A 98 2.42 15.70 -3.11
CA THR A 98 1.16 15.11 -2.66
C THR A 98 0.10 15.19 -3.75
N GLU A 99 -0.04 16.33 -4.42
CA GLU A 99 -0.96 16.51 -5.54
C GLU A 99 -0.60 15.65 -6.76
N LYS A 100 0.70 15.43 -6.99
CA LYS A 100 1.21 14.63 -8.11
C LYS A 100 1.06 13.11 -7.87
N LEU A 101 0.99 12.67 -6.63
CA LEU A 101 1.02 11.24 -6.25
C LEU A 101 -0.06 10.41 -6.96
N PRO A 102 -1.36 10.80 -6.97
CA PRO A 102 -2.40 10.01 -7.64
C PRO A 102 -2.15 9.81 -9.14
N TYR A 103 -1.59 10.83 -9.79
CA TYR A 103 -1.28 10.77 -11.23
C TYR A 103 -0.12 9.81 -11.50
N VAL A 104 0.94 9.83 -10.69
CA VAL A 104 2.09 8.94 -10.87
C VAL A 104 1.71 7.48 -10.66
N VAL A 105 0.85 7.20 -9.66
CA VAL A 105 0.30 5.85 -9.44
C VAL A 105 -0.51 5.38 -10.65
N ALA A 106 -1.42 6.23 -11.16
CA ALA A 106 -2.22 5.89 -12.33
C ALA A 106 -1.36 5.66 -13.58
N LYS A 107 -0.33 6.50 -13.79
CA LYS A 107 0.62 6.36 -14.90
C LYS A 107 1.34 5.02 -14.83
N ASP A 108 1.92 4.69 -13.68
CA ASP A 108 2.62 3.43 -13.42
C ASP A 108 1.70 2.23 -13.74
N TYR A 109 0.45 2.25 -13.28
CA TYR A 109 -0.53 1.21 -13.61
C TYR A 109 -0.81 1.09 -15.12
N LEU A 110 -0.97 2.22 -15.80
CA LEU A 110 -1.24 2.26 -17.24
C LEU A 110 -0.03 1.86 -18.11
N GLU A 111 1.19 1.91 -17.59
CA GLU A 111 2.39 1.45 -18.32
C GLU A 111 2.55 -0.08 -18.29
N ARG A 112 1.85 -0.76 -17.39
CA ARG A 112 1.86 -2.24 -17.30
C ARG A 112 1.12 -2.91 -18.45
N THR A 113 1.46 -4.16 -18.71
CA THR A 113 0.72 -5.04 -19.63
C THR A 113 -0.66 -5.41 -19.06
N PRO A 114 -1.64 -5.78 -19.90
CA PRO A 114 -2.96 -6.19 -19.43
C PRO A 114 -2.94 -7.30 -18.37
N GLU A 115 -2.09 -8.31 -18.55
CA GLU A 115 -1.92 -9.43 -17.60
C GLU A 115 -1.41 -8.96 -16.23
N THR A 116 -0.38 -8.11 -16.19
CA THR A 116 0.12 -7.56 -14.92
C THR A 116 -0.92 -6.66 -14.26
N ARG A 117 -1.66 -5.87 -15.05
CA ARG A 117 -2.73 -4.99 -14.55
C ARG A 117 -3.85 -5.78 -13.87
N GLU A 118 -4.23 -6.94 -14.41
CA GLU A 118 -5.24 -7.83 -13.79
C GLU A 118 -4.78 -8.37 -12.44
N ASN A 119 -3.47 -8.59 -12.28
CA ASN A 119 -2.84 -9.06 -11.05
C ASN A 119 -2.35 -7.92 -10.12
N THR A 120 -2.74 -6.67 -10.38
CA THR A 120 -2.29 -5.50 -9.61
C THR A 120 -3.39 -4.94 -8.72
N LEU A 121 -3.14 -4.86 -7.42
CA LEU A 121 -3.99 -4.17 -6.44
C LEU A 121 -3.36 -2.83 -6.03
N ILE A 122 -4.10 -1.73 -6.18
CA ILE A 122 -3.70 -0.40 -5.70
C ILE A 122 -4.41 -0.12 -4.38
N ILE A 123 -3.65 0.24 -3.35
CA ILE A 123 -4.15 0.61 -2.02
C ILE A 123 -3.87 2.11 -1.82
N ALA A 124 -4.91 2.87 -1.44
CA ALA A 124 -4.82 4.30 -1.14
C ALA A 124 -5.27 4.56 0.30
N TYR A 125 -4.74 5.61 0.93
CA TYR A 125 -5.03 5.89 2.34
C TYR A 125 -6.41 6.50 2.55
N THR A 126 -6.87 7.35 1.61
CA THR A 126 -8.18 8.01 1.69
C THR A 126 -9.10 7.63 0.54
N ASN A 127 -10.42 7.73 0.77
CA ASN A 127 -11.41 7.58 -0.31
C ASN A 127 -11.20 8.61 -1.43
N GLN A 128 -10.87 9.85 -1.08
CA GLN A 128 -10.64 10.92 -2.07
C GLN A 128 -9.44 10.60 -2.98
N GLU A 129 -8.34 10.13 -2.40
CA GLU A 129 -7.15 9.72 -3.14
C GLU A 129 -7.47 8.53 -4.07
N ARG A 130 -8.13 7.49 -3.54
CA ARG A 130 -8.60 6.35 -4.33
C ARG A 130 -9.45 6.80 -5.53
N ASP A 131 -10.43 7.65 -5.30
CA ASP A 131 -11.36 8.12 -6.34
C ASP A 131 -10.61 8.94 -7.40
N THR A 132 -9.61 9.72 -6.98
CA THR A 132 -8.72 10.49 -7.89
C THR A 132 -7.86 9.57 -8.75
N ILE A 133 -7.20 8.57 -8.15
CA ILE A 133 -6.41 7.55 -8.88
C ILE A 133 -7.31 6.82 -9.89
N THR A 134 -8.48 6.36 -9.43
CA THR A 134 -9.46 5.62 -10.25
C THR A 134 -9.88 6.44 -11.47
N ASN A 135 -10.13 7.74 -11.29
CA ASN A 135 -10.48 8.63 -12.39
C ASN A 135 -9.33 8.77 -13.41
N TYR A 136 -8.09 8.94 -12.95
CA TYR A 136 -6.94 9.00 -13.86
C TYR A 136 -6.75 7.70 -14.66
N ILE A 137 -6.88 6.54 -14.00
CA ILE A 137 -6.80 5.23 -14.67
C ILE A 137 -7.91 5.10 -15.72
N ARG A 138 -9.16 5.40 -15.35
CA ARG A 138 -10.31 5.29 -16.26
C ARG A 138 -10.14 6.17 -17.50
N VAL A 139 -9.73 7.42 -17.33
CA VAL A 139 -9.45 8.34 -18.45
C VAL A 139 -8.31 7.80 -19.32
N GLY A 140 -7.26 7.24 -18.72
CA GLY A 140 -6.16 6.61 -19.45
C GLY A 140 -6.61 5.41 -20.28
N LEU A 141 -7.39 4.49 -19.70
CA LEU A 141 -7.94 3.33 -20.40
C LEU A 141 -8.86 3.73 -21.56
N MET A 142 -9.68 4.77 -21.38
CA MET A 142 -10.52 5.32 -22.47
C MET A 142 -9.67 5.87 -23.62
N LYS A 143 -8.56 6.55 -23.31
CA LYS A 143 -7.63 7.09 -24.33
C LYS A 143 -6.92 5.97 -25.09
N ASN A 144 -6.56 4.89 -24.41
CA ASN A 144 -5.94 3.71 -25.02
C ASN A 144 -6.95 2.84 -25.80
N ASN A 145 -8.25 3.14 -25.69
CA ASN A 145 -9.36 2.33 -26.19
C ASN A 145 -9.42 0.93 -25.55
N ASP A 146 -8.86 0.78 -24.35
CA ASP A 146 -8.97 -0.44 -23.54
C ASP A 146 -10.40 -0.61 -22.96
N ILE A 147 -11.13 0.50 -22.81
CA ILE A 147 -12.54 0.54 -22.41
C ILE A 147 -13.35 1.47 -23.34
N GLY A 148 -14.67 1.28 -23.34
CA GLY A 148 -15.60 2.13 -24.09
C GLY A 148 -15.54 3.60 -23.68
N LYS A 149 -15.95 4.48 -24.60
CA LYS A 149 -16.04 5.93 -24.36
C LYS A 149 -17.31 6.33 -23.62
N GLU A 150 -18.28 5.42 -23.50
CA GLU A 150 -19.44 5.66 -22.66
C GLU A 150 -19.05 5.78 -21.19
N ASN A 151 -19.62 6.78 -20.51
CA ASN A 151 -19.43 6.95 -19.09
C ASN A 151 -20.79 7.12 -18.42
N ILE A 152 -21.33 6.01 -17.91
CA ILE A 152 -22.60 5.99 -17.20
C ILE A 152 -22.30 6.24 -15.72
N MET A 153 -22.90 7.30 -15.18
CA MET A 153 -22.78 7.61 -13.76
C MET A 153 -23.60 6.61 -12.95
N ALA A 154 -22.92 5.80 -12.13
CA ALA A 154 -23.58 4.96 -11.14
C ALA A 154 -23.72 5.76 -9.83
N THR A 155 -24.92 5.74 -9.24
CA THR A 155 -25.13 6.23 -7.88
C THR A 155 -24.48 5.28 -6.88
N ARG A 156 -23.81 5.87 -5.88
CA ARG A 156 -23.15 5.15 -4.79
C ARG A 156 -24.14 4.75 -3.71
#